data_AF-A0A7C6QHP0-F1
#
_entry.id   AF-A0A7C6QHP0-F1
#
_cell.length_a   1.000
_cell.length_b   1.000
_cell.length_c   1.000
_cell.angle_alpha   90.00
_cell.angle_beta   90.00
_cell.angle_gamma   90.00
#
_symmetry.space_group_name_H-M   'P 1'
#
loop_
_entity.id
_entity.type
_entity.pdbx_description
1 polymer ?
#
loop_
_entity_poly.entity_id
_entity_poly.type
_entity_poly.pdbx_seq_one_letter_code
_entity_poly.pdbx_strand_id
1 'polypeptide(L)' 'MSIMPLLFWLRFAWLLLLVATHISLTIIVYRDAKSLSRPALGISPFLWLGITFSLPILGMFIYWMMNYSSLTRQSI' A
#
# COMPACT_ATOMS: atom_id res chain seq x y z
N MET A 1 -7.91 -17.61 36.26
CA MET A 1 -8.28 -17.64 34.84
C MET A 1 -7.02 -17.60 34.00
N SER A 2 -6.86 -18.50 33.02
CA SER A 2 -5.66 -18.53 32.16
C SER A 2 -5.73 -17.43 31.10
N ILE A 3 -4.65 -16.67 30.93
CA ILE A 3 -4.51 -15.58 29.95
C ILE A 3 -4.16 -16.06 28.54
N MET A 4 -3.74 -17.33 28.40
CA MET A 4 -3.31 -17.93 27.14
C MET A 4 -4.34 -17.87 26.00
N PRO A 5 -5.64 -18.18 26.22
CA PRO A 5 -6.64 -18.08 25.14
C PRO A 5 -6.84 -16.65 24.67
N LEU A 6 -6.75 -15.65 25.56
CA LEU A 6 -6.88 -14.24 25.19
C LEU A 6 -5.73 -13.80 24.27
N LEU A 7 -4.49 -14.17 24.61
CA LEU A 7 -3.31 -13.85 23.80
C LEU A 7 -3.37 -14.52 22.42
N PHE A 8 -3.89 -15.75 22.35
CA PHE A 8 -4.09 -16.45 21.08
C PHE A 8 -5.05 -15.67 20.16
N TRP A 9 -6.23 -15.31 20.66
CA TRP A 9 -7.21 -14.55 19.90
C TRP A 9 -6.69 -13.16 19.49
N LEU A 10 -5.97 -12.49 20.39
CA LEU A 10 -5.37 -11.19 20.10
C LEU A 10 -4.34 -11.30 18.96
N ARG A 11 -3.46 -12.30 18.99
CA ARG A 11 -2.48 -12.53 17.91
C ARG A 11 -3.17 -12.85 16.59
N PHE A 12 -4.24 -13.65 16.62
CA PHE A 12 -5.00 -14.00 15.43
C PHE A 12 -5.68 -12.76 14.83
N ALA A 13 -6.29 -11.92 15.65
CA ALA A 13 -6.88 -10.65 15.22
C ALA A 13 -5.83 -9.73 14.57
N TRP A 14 -4.64 -9.62 15.16
CA TRP A 14 -3.54 -8.85 14.59
C TRP A 14 -3.05 -9.39 13.24
N LEU A 15 -2.95 -10.72 13.10
CA LEU A 15 -2.58 -11.35 11.82
C LEU A 15 -3.61 -11.06 10.73
N LEU A 16 -4.91 -11.19 11.05
CA LEU A 16 -5.98 -10.86 10.12
C LEU A 16 -5.93 -9.39 9.69
N LEU A 17 -5.73 -8.47 10.65
CA LEU A 17 -5.62 -7.05 10.37
C LEU A 17 -4.41 -6.75 9.48
N LEU A 18 -3.27 -7.37 9.74
CA LEU A 18 -2.05 -7.19 8.96
C LEU A 18 -2.24 -7.67 7.52
N VAL A 19 -2.84 -8.85 7.32
CA VAL A 19 -3.12 -9.39 5.98
C VAL A 19 -4.13 -8.52 5.23
N ALA A 20 -5.22 -8.11 5.90
CA ALA A 20 -6.23 -7.25 5.30
C ALA A 20 -5.64 -5.90 4.88
N THR A 21 -4.80 -5.30 5.73
CA THR A 21 -4.12 -4.03 5.45
C THR A 21 -3.16 -4.19 4.28
N HIS A 22 -2.36 -5.26 4.29
CA HIS A 22 -1.42 -5.55 3.22
C HIS A 22 -2.11 -5.63 1.86
N ILE A 23 -3.16 -6.45 1.75
CA ILE A 23 -3.90 -6.62 0.50
C ILE A 23 -4.57 -5.31 0.09
N SER A 24 -5.18 -4.59 1.03
CA SER A 24 -5.85 -3.32 0.76
C SER A 24 -4.89 -2.29 0.17
N LEU A 25 -3.70 -2.13 0.76
CA LEU A 25 -2.69 -1.20 0.26
C LEU A 25 -2.23 -1.54 -1.16
N THR A 26 -1.95 -2.82 -1.43
CA THR A 26 -1.56 -3.28 -2.75
C THR A 26 -2.65 -2.98 -3.79
N ILE A 27 -3.91 -3.24 -3.45
CA ILE A 27 -5.05 -2.97 -4.34
C ILE A 27 -5.22 -1.47 -4.59
N ILE A 28 -5.14 -0.64 -3.54
CA ILE A 28 -5.27 0.81 -3.65
C ILE A 28 -4.22 1.36 -4.61
N VAL A 29 -2.94 1.04 -4.41
CA VAL A 29 -1.85 1.53 -5.29
C VAL A 29 -2.02 1.02 -6.72
N TYR A 30 -2.41 -0.24 -6.92
CA TYR A 30 -2.63 -0.77 -8.27
C TYR A 30 -3.78 -0.07 -9.01
N ARG A 31 -4.91 0.15 -8.33
CA ARG A 31 -6.06 0.83 -8.92
C ARG A 31 -5.74 2.27 -9.25
N ASP A 32 -5.03 2.94 -8.35
CA ASP A 32 -4.64 4.32 -8.53
C ASP A 32 -3.61 4.49 -9.67
N ALA A 33 -2.64 3.57 -9.75
CA ALA A 33 -1.66 3.54 -10.83
C ALA A 33 -2.31 3.31 -12.21
N LYS A 34 -3.44 2.58 -12.26
CA LYS A 34 -4.23 2.42 -13.49
C LYS A 34 -5.00 3.68 -13.89
N SER A 35 -5.43 4.51 -12.93
CA SER A 35 -6.13 5.77 -13.22
C SER A 35 -5.19 6.91 -13.60
N LEU A 36 -3.89 6.80 -13.32
CA LEU A 36 -2.91 7.80 -13.73
C LEU A 36 -2.67 7.79 -15.23
N SER A 37 -3.15 8.84 -15.91
CA SER A 37 -2.91 9.06 -17.33
C SER A 37 -1.43 9.34 -17.67
N ARG A 38 -0.65 9.85 -16.70
CA ARG A 38 0.78 10.16 -16.84
C ARG A 38 1.55 9.76 -15.58
N PRO A 39 2.07 8.52 -15.50
CA PRO A 39 2.88 8.09 -14.37
C PRO A 39 4.22 8.86 -14.35
N ALA A 40 4.67 9.27 -13.17
CA ALA A 40 5.86 10.12 -13.02
C ALA A 40 7.17 9.49 -13.58
N LEU A 41 7.28 8.16 -13.58
CA LEU A 41 8.46 7.41 -14.01
C LEU A 41 8.20 6.46 -15.20
N GLY A 42 7.02 6.54 -15.84
CA GLY A 42 6.67 5.58 -16.90
C GLY A 42 6.49 4.13 -16.41
N ILE A 43 6.48 3.91 -15.08
CA ILE A 43 6.33 2.58 -14.48
C ILE A 43 4.91 2.05 -14.74
N SER A 44 4.83 0.79 -15.18
CA SER A 44 3.53 0.14 -15.44
C SER A 44 2.76 -0.15 -14.14
N PRO A 45 1.42 -0.17 -14.16
CA PRO A 45 0.61 -0.47 -12.97
C PRO A 45 0.93 -1.85 -12.37
N PHE A 46 1.29 -2.83 -13.19
CA PHE A 46 1.68 -4.17 -12.72
C PHE A 46 2.99 -4.18 -11.95
N LEU A 47 3.95 -3.34 -12.33
CA LEU A 47 5.20 -3.22 -11.59
C LEU A 47 4.94 -2.57 -10.21
N TRP A 48 4.06 -1.56 -10.17
CA TRP A 48 3.61 -0.96 -8.91
C TRP A 48 2.90 -1.96 -8.00
N LEU A 49 2.06 -2.84 -8.56
CA LEU A 49 1.47 -3.95 -7.82
C LEU A 49 2.56 -4.82 -7.18
N GLY A 50 3.59 -5.23 -7.95
CA GLY A 50 4.67 -6.05 -7.42
C GLY A 50 5.48 -5.37 -6.30
N ILE A 51 5.77 -4.07 -6.46
CA ILE A 51 6.50 -3.28 -5.46
C ILE A 51 5.68 -3.16 -4.17
N THR A 52 4.41 -2.74 -4.27
CA THR A 52 3.52 -2.59 -3.11
C THR A 52 3.07 -3.94 -2.55
N PHE A 53 3.14 -5.03 -3.31
CA PHE A 53 2.93 -6.37 -2.76
C PHE A 53 4.16 -6.86 -1.98
N SER A 54 5.37 -6.55 -2.42
CA SER A 54 6.58 -6.96 -1.70
C SER A 54 6.81 -6.12 -0.44
N LEU A 55 6.49 -4.83 -0.53
CA LEU A 55 6.72 -3.84 0.50
C LEU A 55 5.51 -2.90 0.56
N PRO A 56 4.40 -3.26 1.24
CA PRO A 56 3.14 -2.50 1.16
C PRO A 56 3.25 -1.07 1.67
N ILE A 57 3.79 -0.87 2.87
CA ILE A 57 3.91 0.46 3.47
C ILE A 57 4.93 1.30 2.68
N LEU A 58 6.12 0.74 2.44
CA LEU A 58 7.20 1.46 1.75
C LEU A 58 6.86 1.71 0.27
N GLY A 59 6.29 0.72 -0.42
CA GLY A 59 5.86 0.83 -1.81
C GLY A 59 4.74 1.84 -2.00
N MET A 60 3.74 1.87 -1.10
CA MET A 60 2.73 2.93 -1.10
C MET A 60 3.35 4.30 -0.83
N PHE A 61 4.28 4.41 0.12
CA PHE A 61 4.96 5.67 0.42
C PHE A 61 5.75 6.21 -0.79
N ILE A 62 6.57 5.36 -1.43
CA ILE A 62 7.33 5.73 -2.63
C ILE A 62 6.37 6.10 -3.77
N TYR A 63 5.30 5.32 -3.98
CA TYR A 63 4.26 5.60 -4.96
C TYR A 63 3.63 6.98 -4.76
N TRP A 64 3.26 7.28 -3.52
CA TRP A 64 2.66 8.54 -3.15
C TRP A 64 3.64 9.71 -3.32
N MET A 65 4.90 9.57 -2.90
CA MET A 65 5.92 10.60 -3.16
C MET A 65 6.10 10.88 -4.65
N MET A 66 6.06 9.85 -5.49
CA MET A 66 6.28 10.00 -6.93
C MET A 66 5.10 10.62 -7.68
N ASN A 67 3.86 10.27 -7.32
CA ASN A 67 2.67 10.67 -8.07
C ASN A 67 1.86 11.79 -7.40
N TYR A 68 2.02 11.99 -6.09
CA TYR A 68 1.22 12.93 -5.27
C TYR A 68 2.03 13.91 -4.44
N SER A 69 3.37 13.93 -4.55
CA SER A 69 4.18 15.04 -3.99
C SER A 69 3.88 16.32 -4.77
N SER A 70 2.76 16.96 -4.45
CA SER A 70 2.19 18.14 -5.10
C SER A 70 2.80 19.45 -4.59
N LEU A 71 4.06 19.47 -4.17
CA LEU A 71 4.73 20.71 -3.80
C LEU A 71 5.20 21.56 -5.00
N THR A 72 4.97 21.14 -6.26
CA THR A 72 5.47 21.94 -7.42
C THR A 72 4.79 21.71 -8.78
N ARG A 73 3.67 20.99 -8.87
CA ARG A 73 3.04 20.68 -10.19
C ARG A 73 1.73 21.42 -10.49
N GLN A 74 1.49 22.53 -9.79
CA GLN A 74 0.39 23.48 -10.07
C GLN A 74 0.84 24.94 -9.95
N SER A 75 2.02 25.28 -10.47
CA SER A 75 2.44 26.68 -10.61
C SER A 75 3.22 26.92 -11.90
N ILE A 76 2.71 26.44 -13.04
CA ILE A 76 3.02 26.98 -14.37
C ILE A 76 1.76 26.86 -15.23
#